data_AF-A0A8S1M3X6-F1
#
_entry.id   AF-A0A8S1M3X6-F1
#
_cell.length_a   1.000
_cell.length_b   1.000
_cell.length_c   1.000
_cell.angle_alpha   90.00
_cell.angle_beta   90.00
_cell.angle_gamma   90.00
#
_symmetry.space_group_name_H-M   'P 1'
#
loop_
_entity.id
_entity.type
_entity.pdbx_description
1 polymer ?
#
loop_
_entity_poly.entity_id
_entity_poly.type
_entity_poly.pdbx_seq_one_letter_code
_entity_poly.pdbx_strand_id
1 'polypeptide(L)'
;MCMIICSQFKQMKMKTQIIILDMMILLIVLSVCTLGIYIEAIIFYDISLESSNMMMNTTDIKQINRIGNHVESYLIKKHQRSIQLIDNIASFILYLANHQNQFIINDNLNLCLTEDDYQNTQYIKNTAQFCYQIHSEQYQQIMLNDNINLLFYGLKELDQYSLEFNIQLPNFLQIVDTSPIMFDSLYPTGLLVNNYNPQDRIWYKTHMDQFNITKNEHFFFTNVYQILYGAQEYSFSITQSLFNKQKEFFAILKTVVFVTDPNLQKIQFNVLLINSEGQVMHYGMENQINNVGILYIYNETITGFNITDWSEIETKVNKQDQNHQDQILILYNKVYQQFVNVKCKKFIKENFTLILFTNLTQQYILQQKILDEQNRFLLQYGFAVIIIFGLAIMLFCLSVFFINLICNPIVNLRQKISQHVLSIGNNADKIMNKIQSSKKNNNDVINKLNEMFMNISDTLKLNSNKKNKQCRLIEKMQYNKRNFQVSCQILYQQISCLSDMNLSNVDFNEFNQEILDLLMKCTDSQL
;
A
#
# COMPACT_ATOMS: atom_id res chain seq x y z
N MET A 1 -32.43 42.91 -11.85
CA MET A 1 -32.96 41.54 -11.94
C MET A 1 -33.84 41.17 -10.73
N CYS A 2 -33.38 41.38 -9.50
CA CYS A 2 -34.13 41.08 -8.26
C CYS A 2 -35.51 41.78 -8.15
N MET A 3 -35.63 43.06 -8.55
CA MET A 3 -36.92 43.78 -8.53
C MET A 3 -37.96 43.22 -9.52
N ILE A 4 -37.52 42.70 -10.67
CA ILE A 4 -38.43 42.13 -11.69
C ILE A 4 -38.96 40.78 -11.21
N ILE A 5 -38.09 39.98 -10.58
CA ILE A 5 -38.45 38.68 -9.99
C ILE A 5 -39.43 38.88 -8.83
N CYS A 6 -39.19 39.83 -7.92
CA CYS A 6 -40.12 40.16 -6.83
C CYS A 6 -41.48 40.68 -7.31
N SER A 7 -41.50 41.48 -8.38
CA SER A 7 -42.72 41.99 -9.01
C SER A 7 -43.56 40.85 -9.59
N GLN A 8 -42.95 39.89 -10.30
CA GLN A 8 -43.66 38.73 -10.84
C GLN A 8 -44.05 37.71 -9.76
N PHE A 9 -43.23 37.55 -8.71
CA PHE A 9 -43.57 36.68 -7.57
C PHE A 9 -44.85 37.14 -6.89
N LYS A 10 -45.02 38.46 -6.68
CA LYS A 10 -46.25 39.05 -6.10
C LYS A 10 -47.52 38.80 -6.93
N GLN A 11 -47.38 38.57 -8.24
CA GLN A 11 -48.52 38.33 -9.13
C GLN A 11 -48.94 36.85 -9.19
N MET A 12 -48.10 35.93 -8.68
CA MET A 12 -48.40 34.49 -8.68
C MET A 12 -49.40 34.09 -7.58
N LYS A 13 -50.11 32.98 -7.80
CA LYS A 13 -50.99 32.38 -6.78
C LYS A 13 -50.14 31.87 -5.61
N MET A 14 -50.65 32.00 -4.38
CA MET A 14 -49.97 31.59 -3.14
C MET A 14 -49.44 30.14 -3.19
N LYS A 15 -50.20 29.21 -3.80
CA LYS A 15 -49.77 27.83 -4.06
C LYS A 15 -48.49 27.74 -4.89
N THR A 16 -48.38 28.53 -5.95
CA THR A 16 -47.22 28.54 -6.85
C THR A 16 -46.02 29.16 -6.17
N GLN A 17 -46.23 30.19 -5.33
CA GLN A 17 -45.17 30.80 -4.52
C GLN A 17 -44.57 29.79 -3.53
N ILE A 18 -45.40 29.01 -2.84
CA ILE A 18 -44.94 27.97 -1.89
C ILE A 18 -44.14 26.89 -2.64
N ILE A 19 -44.63 26.40 -3.78
CA ILE A 19 -43.93 25.37 -4.57
C ILE A 19 -42.57 25.88 -5.08
N ILE A 20 -42.48 27.13 -5.55
CA ILE A 20 -41.21 27.70 -6.02
C ILE A 20 -40.24 27.89 -4.84
N LEU A 21 -40.73 28.29 -3.68
CA LEU A 21 -39.90 28.44 -2.48
C LEU A 21 -39.36 27.09 -2.01
N ASP A 22 -40.20 26.05 -1.97
CA ASP A 22 -39.77 24.67 -1.65
C ASP A 22 -38.74 24.13 -2.66
N MET A 23 -38.91 24.43 -3.97
CA MET A 23 -37.92 24.07 -4.99
C MET A 23 -36.58 24.77 -4.79
N MET A 24 -36.58 26.05 -4.44
CA MET A 24 -35.36 26.80 -4.14
C MET A 24 -34.65 26.24 -2.91
N ILE A 25 -35.40 25.94 -1.84
CA ILE A 25 -34.84 25.31 -0.63
C ILE A 25 -34.25 23.95 -0.96
N LEU A 26 -34.98 23.10 -1.69
CA LEU A 26 -34.50 21.79 -2.12
C LEU A 26 -33.20 21.91 -2.93
N LEU A 27 -33.13 22.84 -3.88
CA LEU A 27 -31.95 23.04 -4.72
C LEU A 27 -30.73 23.50 -3.92
N ILE A 28 -30.92 24.39 -2.95
CA ILE A 28 -29.85 24.82 -2.04
C ILE A 28 -29.38 23.63 -1.19
N VAL A 29 -30.30 22.87 -0.59
CA VAL A 29 -29.96 21.70 0.24
C VAL A 29 -29.21 20.65 -0.58
N LEU A 30 -29.69 20.31 -1.77
CA LEU A 30 -29.01 19.36 -2.66
C LEU A 30 -27.64 19.87 -3.12
N SER A 31 -27.50 21.17 -3.37
CA SER A 31 -26.19 21.77 -3.73
C SER A 31 -25.20 21.72 -2.58
N VAL A 32 -25.63 21.98 -1.34
CA VAL A 32 -24.76 21.90 -0.16
C VAL A 32 -24.40 20.45 0.14
N CYS A 33 -25.35 19.52 0.03
CA CYS A 33 -25.10 18.09 0.19
C CYS A 33 -24.15 17.55 -0.87
N THR A 34 -24.31 17.89 -2.15
CA THR A 34 -23.37 17.46 -3.22
C THR A 34 -21.96 17.98 -2.96
N LEU A 35 -21.80 19.25 -2.60
CA LEU A 35 -20.50 19.83 -2.24
C LEU A 35 -19.88 19.13 -1.03
N GLY A 36 -20.67 18.89 0.02
CA GLY A 36 -20.20 18.18 1.21
C GLY A 36 -19.73 16.76 0.88
N ILE A 37 -20.52 16.01 0.12
CA ILE A 37 -20.19 14.66 -0.34
C ILE A 37 -18.93 14.67 -1.22
N TYR A 38 -18.80 15.64 -2.12
CA TYR A 38 -17.64 15.75 -3.00
C TYR A 38 -16.35 15.99 -2.20
N ILE A 39 -16.40 16.90 -1.22
CA ILE A 39 -15.25 17.19 -0.35
C ILE A 39 -14.90 15.96 0.51
N GLU A 40 -15.90 15.29 1.09
CA GLU A 40 -15.70 14.08 1.88
C GLU A 40 -15.06 12.96 1.06
N ALA A 41 -15.50 12.77 -0.19
CA ALA A 41 -14.94 11.78 -1.09
C ALA A 41 -13.46 12.04 -1.41
N ILE A 42 -13.06 13.30 -1.63
CA ILE A 42 -11.65 13.68 -1.86
C ILE A 42 -10.81 13.39 -0.62
N ILE A 43 -11.25 13.87 0.55
CA ILE A 43 -10.50 13.69 1.80
C ILE A 43 -10.34 12.21 2.12
N PHE A 44 -11.41 11.43 1.97
CA PHE A 44 -11.36 9.99 2.20
C PHE A 44 -10.43 9.27 1.23
N TYR A 45 -10.42 9.68 -0.05
CA TYR A 45 -9.51 9.13 -1.05
C TYR A 45 -8.04 9.36 -0.67
N ASP A 46 -7.67 10.58 -0.31
CA ASP A 46 -6.29 10.92 0.05
C ASP A 46 -5.84 10.17 1.32
N ILE A 47 -6.67 10.16 2.36
CA ILE A 47 -6.38 9.42 3.61
C ILE A 47 -6.28 7.92 3.35
N SER A 48 -7.17 7.37 2.53
CA SER A 48 -7.16 5.94 2.18
C SER A 48 -5.88 5.56 1.44
N LEU A 49 -5.46 6.39 0.47
CA LEU A 49 -4.25 6.17 -0.30
C LEU A 49 -3.00 6.21 0.58
N GLU A 50 -2.88 7.23 1.43
CA GLU A 50 -1.75 7.38 2.34
C GLU A 50 -1.68 6.23 3.36
N SER A 51 -2.82 5.90 3.99
CA SER A 51 -2.93 4.78 4.93
C SER A 51 -2.58 3.45 4.28
N SER A 52 -3.04 3.22 3.04
CA SER A 52 -2.74 2.01 2.28
C SER A 52 -1.26 1.90 1.95
N ASN A 53 -0.61 2.99 1.52
CA ASN A 53 0.83 3.03 1.27
C ASN A 53 1.65 2.78 2.55
N MET A 54 1.26 3.38 3.67
CA MET A 54 1.90 3.17 4.97
C MET A 54 1.74 1.72 5.46
N MET A 55 0.53 1.15 5.32
CA MET A 55 0.25 -0.24 5.64
C MET A 55 1.05 -1.18 4.74
N MET A 56 1.12 -0.90 3.45
CA MET A 56 1.90 -1.67 2.48
C MET A 56 3.38 -1.71 2.87
N ASN A 57 3.99 -0.56 3.14
CA ASN A 57 5.39 -0.49 3.56
C ASN A 57 5.64 -1.22 4.89
N THR A 58 4.73 -1.04 5.86
CA THR A 58 4.85 -1.71 7.17
C THR A 58 4.71 -3.23 7.06
N THR A 59 3.79 -3.71 6.22
CA THR A 59 3.61 -5.15 5.98
C THR A 59 4.79 -5.74 5.22
N ASP A 60 5.31 -5.03 4.23
CA ASP A 60 6.50 -5.40 3.48
C ASP A 60 7.72 -5.58 4.39
N ILE A 61 8.01 -4.57 5.23
CA ILE A 61 9.05 -4.63 6.26
C ILE A 61 8.90 -5.86 7.18
N LYS A 62 7.68 -6.14 7.65
CA LYS A 62 7.41 -7.30 8.51
C LYS A 62 7.61 -8.62 7.77
N GLN A 63 7.20 -8.70 6.50
CA GLN A 63 7.35 -9.90 5.67
C GLN A 63 8.80 -10.18 5.33
N ILE A 64 9.55 -9.17 4.87
CA ILE A 64 11.00 -9.25 4.63
C ILE A 64 11.70 -9.73 5.89
N ASN A 65 11.37 -9.18 7.07
CA ASN A 65 12.00 -9.59 8.30
C ASN A 65 11.71 -11.05 8.64
N ARG A 66 10.44 -11.47 8.56
CA ARG A 66 10.04 -12.84 8.87
C ARG A 66 10.68 -13.85 7.90
N ILE A 67 10.59 -13.58 6.61
CA ILE A 67 11.12 -14.45 5.57
C ILE A 67 12.64 -14.45 5.60
N GLY A 68 13.27 -13.30 5.80
CA GLY A 68 14.72 -13.18 5.98
C GLY A 68 15.23 -14.08 7.10
N ASN A 69 14.56 -14.12 8.25
CA ASN A 69 14.96 -14.99 9.36
C ASN A 69 14.79 -16.50 9.03
N HIS A 70 13.78 -16.84 8.22
CA HIS A 70 13.59 -18.23 7.76
C HIS A 70 14.66 -18.62 6.75
N VAL A 71 15.00 -17.73 5.82
CA VAL A 71 16.08 -17.93 4.83
C VAL A 71 17.43 -18.05 5.52
N GLU A 72 17.73 -17.17 6.47
CA GLU A 72 18.92 -17.25 7.32
C GLU A 72 19.00 -18.62 8.00
N SER A 73 17.93 -19.03 8.70
CA SER A 73 17.89 -20.32 9.39
C SER A 73 18.05 -21.51 8.43
N TYR A 74 17.49 -21.41 7.23
CA TYR A 74 17.64 -22.43 6.18
C TYR A 74 19.09 -22.54 5.70
N LEU A 75 19.73 -21.41 5.38
CA LEU A 75 21.11 -21.37 4.91
C LEU A 75 22.09 -21.89 5.97
N ILE A 76 21.93 -21.46 7.22
CA ILE A 76 22.73 -21.96 8.36
C ILE A 76 22.61 -23.47 8.44
N LYS A 77 21.39 -24.02 8.44
CA LYS A 77 21.17 -25.47 8.52
C LYS A 77 21.73 -26.21 7.31
N LYS A 78 21.62 -25.62 6.10
CA LYS A 78 22.16 -26.21 4.87
C LYS A 78 23.68 -26.33 4.93
N HIS A 79 24.38 -25.23 5.25
CA HIS A 79 25.85 -25.24 5.35
C HIS A 79 26.33 -26.09 6.54
N GLN A 80 25.64 -26.05 7.68
CA GLN A 80 25.95 -26.91 8.82
C GLN A 80 25.88 -28.39 8.46
N ARG A 81 24.90 -28.83 7.65
CA ARG A 81 24.83 -30.21 7.18
C ARG A 81 26.02 -30.57 6.28
N SER A 82 26.42 -29.68 5.38
CA SER A 82 27.61 -29.89 4.54
C SER A 82 28.88 -29.95 5.37
N ILE A 83 29.03 -29.08 6.37
CA ILE A 83 30.18 -29.07 7.30
C ILE A 83 30.19 -30.36 8.14
N GLN A 84 29.05 -30.77 8.70
CA GLN A 84 28.93 -32.01 9.47
C GLN A 84 29.29 -33.24 8.62
N LEU A 85 28.88 -33.26 7.36
CA LEU A 85 29.24 -34.34 6.44
C LEU A 85 30.76 -34.44 6.25
N ILE A 86 31.42 -33.33 5.88
CA ILE A 86 32.87 -33.34 5.64
C ILE A 86 33.66 -33.56 6.92
N ASP A 87 33.18 -33.10 8.08
CA ASP A 87 33.78 -33.32 9.39
C ASP A 87 33.67 -34.79 9.83
N ASN A 88 32.53 -35.43 9.58
CA ASN A 88 32.35 -36.87 9.81
C ASN A 88 33.30 -37.70 8.93
N ILE A 89 33.43 -37.34 7.65
CA ILE A 89 34.38 -38.01 6.75
C ILE A 89 35.82 -37.80 7.22
N ALA A 90 36.19 -36.58 7.59
CA ALA A 90 37.53 -36.28 8.10
C ALA A 90 37.84 -37.05 9.39
N SER A 91 36.87 -37.11 10.31
CA SER A 91 36.97 -37.88 11.55
C SER A 91 37.09 -39.38 11.29
N PHE A 92 36.36 -39.90 10.30
CA PHE A 92 36.45 -41.29 9.87
C PHE A 92 37.84 -41.62 9.30
N ILE A 93 38.37 -40.79 8.41
CA ILE A 93 39.72 -40.99 7.84
C ILE A 93 40.78 -40.93 8.93
N LEU A 94 40.68 -39.99 9.88
CA LEU A 94 41.58 -39.93 11.03
C LEU A 94 41.45 -41.16 11.94
N TYR A 95 40.23 -41.67 12.14
CA TYR A 95 40.01 -42.90 12.90
C TYR A 95 40.69 -44.10 12.22
N LEU A 96 40.54 -44.23 10.90
CA LEU A 96 41.21 -45.26 10.10
C LEU A 96 42.73 -45.12 10.16
N ALA A 97 43.28 -43.91 10.08
CA ALA A 97 44.71 -43.67 10.20
C ALA A 97 45.29 -44.23 11.52
N ASN A 98 44.49 -44.21 12.59
CA ASN A 98 44.88 -44.74 13.88
C ASN A 98 44.72 -46.27 14.00
N HIS A 99 43.86 -46.89 13.18
CA HIS A 99 43.44 -48.29 13.29
C HIS A 99 43.69 -49.13 12.02
N GLN A 100 44.49 -48.64 11.08
CA GLN A 100 44.69 -49.21 9.74
C GLN A 100 45.00 -50.72 9.74
N ASN A 101 45.71 -51.22 10.76
CA ASN A 101 46.05 -52.64 10.89
C ASN A 101 44.85 -53.58 11.13
N GLN A 102 43.65 -53.05 11.38
CA GLN A 102 42.45 -53.82 11.71
C GLN A 102 41.52 -54.03 10.50
N PHE A 103 41.77 -53.33 9.39
CA PHE A 103 40.92 -53.37 8.20
C PHE A 103 41.59 -54.21 7.12
N ILE A 104 40.89 -55.26 6.64
CA ILE A 104 41.29 -56.06 5.49
C ILE A 104 40.37 -55.67 4.34
N ILE A 105 40.89 -54.87 3.42
CA ILE A 105 40.12 -54.41 2.27
C ILE A 105 40.49 -55.26 1.07
N ASN A 106 39.56 -56.09 0.62
CA ASN A 106 39.78 -57.03 -0.49
C ASN A 106 39.43 -56.43 -1.87
N ASP A 107 38.73 -55.30 -1.90
CA ASP A 107 38.25 -54.68 -3.13
C ASP A 107 38.98 -53.37 -3.42
N ASN A 108 39.23 -53.10 -4.69
CA ASN A 108 39.88 -51.86 -5.11
C ASN A 108 38.88 -50.72 -5.30
N LEU A 109 39.36 -49.48 -5.14
CA LEU A 109 38.67 -48.29 -5.58
C LEU A 109 38.66 -48.24 -7.12
N ASN A 110 37.59 -47.77 -7.73
CA ASN A 110 37.47 -47.71 -9.19
C ASN A 110 38.16 -46.45 -9.74
N LEU A 111 38.73 -46.53 -10.95
CA LEU A 111 39.21 -45.34 -11.66
C LEU A 111 38.02 -44.45 -12.06
N CYS A 112 38.23 -43.13 -12.08
CA CYS A 112 37.24 -42.19 -12.61
C CYS A 112 37.03 -42.38 -14.11
N LEU A 113 35.87 -41.93 -14.60
CA LEU A 113 35.47 -42.12 -15.98
C LEU A 113 36.41 -41.37 -16.92
N THR A 114 36.75 -42.01 -18.05
CA THR A 114 37.42 -41.31 -19.14
C THR A 114 36.43 -40.40 -19.88
N GLU A 115 36.93 -39.49 -20.71
CA GLU A 115 36.07 -38.61 -21.52
C GLU A 115 35.14 -39.43 -22.44
N ASP A 116 35.67 -40.50 -23.02
CA ASP A 116 34.91 -41.43 -23.88
C ASP A 116 33.82 -42.17 -23.08
N ASP A 117 34.12 -42.64 -21.87
CA ASP A 117 33.13 -43.30 -21.01
C ASP A 117 32.01 -42.32 -20.62
N TYR A 118 32.39 -41.08 -20.28
CA TYR A 118 31.46 -40.04 -19.89
C TYR A 118 30.53 -39.61 -21.03
N GLN A 119 31.00 -39.57 -22.28
CA GLN A 119 30.13 -39.25 -23.41
C GLN A 119 29.18 -40.40 -23.76
N ASN A 120 29.64 -41.65 -23.66
CA ASN A 120 28.92 -42.81 -24.18
C ASN A 120 28.00 -43.51 -23.16
N THR A 121 28.16 -43.26 -21.86
CA THR A 121 27.37 -43.95 -20.82
C THR A 121 26.58 -42.98 -19.93
N GLN A 122 25.28 -42.83 -20.17
CA GLN A 122 24.42 -42.03 -19.28
C GLN A 122 24.16 -42.71 -17.92
N TYR A 123 24.16 -44.05 -17.87
CA TYR A 123 23.84 -44.83 -16.66
C TYR A 123 24.95 -44.84 -15.60
N ILE A 124 26.20 -44.58 -15.98
CA ILE A 124 27.36 -44.58 -15.07
C ILE A 124 27.59 -43.19 -14.46
N LYS A 125 26.92 -42.16 -15.01
CA LYS A 125 26.97 -40.80 -14.47
C LYS A 125 26.29 -40.78 -13.11
N ASN A 126 27.02 -40.29 -12.11
CA ASN A 126 26.53 -40.11 -10.74
C ASN A 126 26.21 -41.42 -10.01
N THR A 127 26.90 -42.52 -10.36
CA THR A 127 26.88 -43.72 -9.52
C THR A 127 27.40 -43.36 -8.13
N ALA A 128 26.67 -43.68 -7.06
CA ALA A 128 26.98 -43.27 -5.68
C ALA A 128 28.18 -44.04 -5.10
N GLN A 129 29.35 -43.90 -5.72
CA GLN A 129 30.62 -44.53 -5.37
C GLN A 129 31.76 -43.55 -5.65
N PHE A 130 32.82 -43.62 -4.84
CA PHE A 130 34.06 -42.90 -5.05
C PHE A 130 34.80 -43.48 -6.26
N CYS A 131 35.42 -42.59 -7.02
CA CYS A 131 36.39 -42.95 -8.05
C CYS A 131 37.69 -42.17 -7.83
N TYR A 132 38.80 -42.59 -8.44
CA TYR A 132 40.06 -41.84 -8.36
C TYR A 132 40.82 -41.69 -9.69
N GLN A 133 41.69 -40.69 -9.74
CA GLN A 133 42.70 -40.45 -10.76
C GLN A 133 44.00 -40.02 -10.10
N ILE A 134 45.13 -40.26 -10.77
CA ILE A 134 46.46 -39.90 -10.28
C ILE A 134 47.16 -39.06 -11.34
N HIS A 135 47.65 -37.90 -10.93
CA HIS A 135 48.22 -36.89 -11.82
C HIS A 135 49.76 -36.92 -11.82
N SER A 136 50.34 -38.12 -11.94
CA SER A 136 51.79 -38.33 -11.94
C SER A 136 52.24 -39.50 -12.81
N GLU A 137 53.40 -39.37 -13.46
CA GLU A 137 54.06 -40.44 -14.22
C GLU A 137 54.56 -41.58 -13.31
N GLN A 138 54.61 -41.36 -11.99
CA GLN A 138 55.12 -42.32 -10.99
C GLN A 138 54.03 -43.24 -10.41
N TYR A 139 53.11 -43.73 -11.26
CA TYR A 139 52.00 -44.60 -10.85
C TYR A 139 52.46 -45.83 -10.04
N GLN A 140 53.65 -46.36 -10.28
CA GLN A 140 54.13 -47.54 -9.55
C GLN A 140 54.49 -47.26 -8.08
N GLN A 141 54.64 -45.99 -7.67
CA GLN A 141 55.03 -45.59 -6.30
C GLN A 141 53.83 -45.29 -5.39
N ILE A 142 52.60 -45.35 -5.90
CA ILE A 142 51.36 -45.05 -5.16
C ILE A 142 51.25 -45.90 -3.89
N MET A 143 51.48 -47.21 -4.04
CA MET A 143 51.34 -48.19 -2.96
C MET A 143 52.42 -48.06 -1.87
N LEU A 144 53.43 -47.22 -2.08
CA LEU A 144 54.51 -46.96 -1.13
C LEU A 144 54.26 -45.71 -0.27
N ASN A 145 53.27 -44.88 -0.61
CA ASN A 145 52.95 -43.69 0.16
C ASN A 145 51.82 -44.00 1.15
N ASP A 146 52.15 -44.01 2.45
CA ASP A 146 51.20 -44.32 3.54
C ASP A 146 49.96 -43.42 3.52
N ASN A 147 50.11 -42.14 3.16
CA ASN A 147 49.00 -41.19 3.09
C ASN A 147 48.05 -41.50 1.93
N ILE A 148 48.58 -41.88 0.77
CA ILE A 148 47.76 -42.25 -0.39
C ILE A 148 47.08 -43.60 -0.15
N ASN A 149 47.79 -44.55 0.44
CA ASN A 149 47.20 -45.82 0.87
C ASN A 149 46.05 -45.60 1.85
N LEU A 150 46.21 -44.70 2.83
CA LEU A 150 45.15 -44.33 3.76
C LEU A 150 43.91 -43.78 3.05
N LEU A 151 44.07 -42.90 2.04
CA LEU A 151 42.93 -42.40 1.27
C LEU A 151 42.30 -43.48 0.42
N PHE A 152 43.09 -44.25 -0.31
CA PHE A 152 42.61 -45.29 -1.21
C PHE A 152 41.74 -46.31 -0.46
N TYR A 153 42.25 -46.82 0.66
CA TYR A 153 41.56 -47.78 1.50
C TYR A 153 40.42 -47.14 2.29
N GLY A 154 40.62 -45.94 2.83
CA GLY A 154 39.59 -45.26 3.60
C GLY A 154 38.37 -44.86 2.77
N LEU A 155 38.58 -44.41 1.53
CA LEU A 155 37.49 -44.10 0.62
C LEU A 155 36.74 -45.36 0.18
N LYS A 156 37.46 -46.47 0.03
CA LYS A 156 36.83 -47.75 -0.27
C LYS A 156 35.95 -48.27 0.86
N GLU A 157 36.35 -48.08 2.12
CA GLU A 157 35.46 -48.37 3.26
C GLU A 157 34.26 -47.45 3.26
N LEU A 158 34.44 -46.14 3.00
CA LEU A 158 33.31 -45.19 2.91
C LEU A 158 32.30 -45.57 1.83
N ASP A 159 32.75 -46.15 0.71
CA ASP A 159 31.86 -46.65 -0.35
C ASP A 159 30.88 -47.72 0.15
N GLN A 160 31.28 -48.54 1.13
CA GLN A 160 30.37 -49.55 1.72
C GLN A 160 29.21 -48.89 2.47
N TYR A 161 29.41 -47.67 2.97
CA TYR A 161 28.43 -46.86 3.67
C TYR A 161 27.78 -45.79 2.78
N SER A 162 28.05 -45.82 1.47
CA SER A 162 27.61 -44.79 0.51
C SER A 162 26.09 -44.58 0.45
N LEU A 163 25.30 -45.63 0.74
CA LEU A 163 23.83 -45.56 0.84
C LEU A 163 23.35 -44.61 1.95
N GLU A 164 24.18 -44.30 2.95
CA GLU A 164 23.85 -43.38 4.05
C GLU A 164 24.17 -41.90 3.72
N PHE A 165 24.91 -41.62 2.64
CA PHE A 165 25.11 -40.25 2.14
C PHE A 165 23.89 -39.68 1.41
N ASN A 166 22.73 -40.33 1.50
CA ASN A 166 21.45 -39.97 0.88
C ASN A 166 20.88 -38.66 1.45
N ILE A 167 21.62 -37.58 1.22
CA ILE A 167 21.19 -36.21 1.39
C ILE A 167 20.50 -35.86 0.08
N GLN A 168 19.31 -35.27 0.16
CA GLN A 168 18.46 -34.86 -0.97
C GLN A 168 19.10 -33.80 -1.91
N LEU A 169 20.39 -33.50 -1.73
CA LEU A 169 21.20 -32.59 -2.53
C LEU A 169 22.39 -33.39 -3.09
N PRO A 170 22.73 -33.25 -4.38
CA PRO A 170 23.89 -33.92 -4.96
C PRO A 170 25.15 -33.37 -4.29
N ASN A 171 25.64 -34.08 -3.27
CA ASN A 171 26.91 -33.75 -2.64
C ASN A 171 28.01 -34.26 -3.56
N PHE A 172 28.53 -33.35 -4.39
CA PHE A 172 29.80 -33.58 -5.05
C PHE A 172 30.89 -33.43 -4.00
N LEU A 173 31.60 -34.52 -3.73
CA LEU A 173 32.77 -34.55 -2.88
C LEU A 173 34.01 -34.78 -3.74
N GLN A 174 35.09 -34.09 -3.41
CA GLN A 174 36.39 -34.27 -4.03
C GLN A 174 37.44 -34.33 -2.93
N ILE A 175 38.35 -35.30 -2.99
CA ILE A 175 39.46 -35.43 -2.04
C ILE A 175 40.75 -35.45 -2.83
N VAL A 176 41.65 -34.52 -2.49
CA VAL A 176 42.94 -34.40 -3.16
C VAL A 176 44.03 -34.43 -2.11
N ASP A 177 45.03 -35.29 -2.29
CA ASP A 177 46.21 -35.28 -1.43
C ASP A 177 47.14 -34.09 -1.75
N THR A 178 48.04 -33.78 -0.81
CA THR A 178 48.97 -32.66 -0.95
C THR A 178 50.35 -33.09 -1.44
N SER A 179 50.52 -34.39 -1.76
CA SER A 179 51.81 -34.94 -2.16
C SER A 179 52.13 -34.64 -3.64
N PRO A 180 53.40 -34.80 -4.06
CA PRO A 180 53.79 -34.66 -5.47
C PRO A 180 53.14 -35.68 -6.42
N ILE A 181 52.59 -36.79 -5.91
CA ILE A 181 51.97 -37.85 -6.73
C ILE A 181 50.53 -37.47 -7.13
N MET A 182 49.86 -36.61 -6.36
CA MET A 182 48.51 -36.09 -6.60
C MET A 182 47.46 -37.18 -6.88
N PHE A 183 47.00 -37.82 -5.82
CA PHE A 183 45.79 -38.61 -5.74
C PHE A 183 44.56 -37.67 -5.68
N ASP A 184 43.69 -37.76 -6.68
CA ASP A 184 42.42 -37.02 -6.76
C ASP A 184 41.26 -38.01 -6.81
N SER A 185 40.30 -37.87 -5.91
CA SER A 185 39.13 -38.73 -5.83
C SER A 185 37.84 -37.92 -5.83
N LEU A 186 36.80 -38.49 -6.42
CA LEU A 186 35.54 -37.83 -6.67
C LEU A 186 34.34 -38.73 -6.33
N TYR A 187 33.31 -38.17 -5.71
CA TYR A 187 32.02 -38.80 -5.42
C TYR A 187 30.87 -37.84 -5.76
N PRO A 188 29.75 -38.31 -6.34
CA PRO A 188 29.58 -39.64 -6.93
C PRO A 188 30.48 -39.81 -8.16
N THR A 189 30.60 -41.02 -8.70
CA THR A 189 31.50 -41.32 -9.83
C THR A 189 31.28 -40.35 -10.99
N GLY A 190 32.38 -39.74 -11.46
CA GLY A 190 32.36 -38.68 -12.47
C GLY A 190 33.60 -38.67 -13.36
N LEU A 191 33.67 -37.66 -14.23
CA LEU A 191 34.79 -37.40 -15.13
C LEU A 191 35.81 -36.48 -14.45
N LEU A 192 37.06 -36.92 -14.38
CA LEU A 192 38.22 -36.07 -14.13
C LEU A 192 39.00 -35.97 -15.44
N VAL A 193 39.18 -34.73 -15.94
CA VAL A 193 39.83 -34.50 -17.23
C VAL A 193 41.33 -34.69 -17.07
N ASN A 194 42.02 -35.33 -18.02
CA ASN A 194 43.47 -35.60 -17.93
C ASN A 194 44.33 -34.36 -17.67
N ASN A 195 43.91 -33.19 -18.17
CA ASN A 195 44.61 -31.91 -17.97
C ASN A 195 44.14 -31.16 -16.71
N TYR A 196 43.32 -31.78 -15.86
CA TYR A 196 42.89 -31.19 -14.61
C TYR A 196 44.03 -31.28 -13.58
N ASN A 197 44.54 -30.14 -13.14
CA ASN A 197 45.44 -30.06 -12.00
C ASN A 197 44.70 -29.42 -10.82
N PRO A 198 44.49 -30.13 -9.69
CA PRO A 198 43.89 -29.57 -8.48
C PRO A 198 44.61 -28.33 -7.95
N GLN A 199 45.95 -28.30 -8.00
CA GLN A 199 46.74 -27.22 -7.40
C GLN A 199 46.54 -25.87 -8.08
N ASP A 200 46.13 -25.87 -9.35
CA ASP A 200 45.85 -24.64 -10.09
C ASP A 200 44.49 -24.04 -9.74
N ARG A 201 43.62 -24.81 -9.06
CA ARG A 201 42.24 -24.43 -8.80
C ARG A 201 42.12 -23.48 -7.61
N ILE A 202 41.15 -22.57 -7.73
CA ILE A 202 40.84 -21.56 -6.72
C ILE A 202 40.58 -22.22 -5.37
N TRP A 203 39.79 -23.29 -5.33
CA TRP A 203 39.47 -23.96 -4.07
C TRP A 203 40.70 -24.50 -3.33
N TYR A 204 41.69 -25.03 -4.05
CA TYR A 204 42.91 -25.57 -3.48
C TYR A 204 43.81 -24.44 -2.95
N LYS A 205 44.02 -23.41 -3.78
CA LYS A 205 44.80 -22.22 -3.42
C LYS A 205 44.23 -21.52 -2.20
N THR A 206 42.92 -21.25 -2.20
CA THR A 206 42.23 -20.63 -1.06
C THR A 206 42.35 -21.46 0.22
N HIS A 207 42.19 -22.78 0.14
CA HIS A 207 42.36 -23.65 1.31
C HIS A 207 43.79 -23.56 1.87
N MET A 208 44.80 -23.66 1.00
CA MET A 208 46.21 -23.59 1.42
C MET A 208 46.55 -22.23 2.03
N ASP A 209 46.10 -21.14 1.42
CA ASP A 209 46.33 -19.79 1.91
C ASP A 209 45.69 -19.61 3.30
N GLN A 210 44.45 -20.06 3.49
CA GLN A 210 43.74 -19.93 4.76
C GLN A 210 44.30 -20.85 5.84
N PHE A 211 44.61 -22.11 5.53
CA PHE A 211 45.24 -23.05 6.47
C PHE A 211 46.58 -22.52 7.03
N ASN A 212 47.36 -21.83 6.19
CA ASN A 212 48.62 -21.21 6.60
C ASN A 212 48.41 -20.02 7.56
N ILE A 213 47.27 -19.32 7.47
CA ILE A 213 46.93 -18.16 8.29
C ILE A 213 46.23 -18.59 9.59
N THR A 214 45.23 -19.47 9.52
CA THR A 214 44.40 -19.91 10.65
C THR A 214 44.59 -21.39 10.96
N LYS A 215 45.69 -21.72 11.66
CA LYS A 215 46.02 -23.11 12.07
C LYS A 215 44.97 -23.84 12.92
N ASN A 216 43.98 -23.12 13.46
CA ASN A 216 42.94 -23.66 14.34
C ASN A 216 41.58 -23.86 13.64
N GLU A 217 41.44 -23.42 12.38
CA GLU A 217 40.23 -23.66 11.60
C GLU A 217 40.41 -24.91 10.75
N HIS A 218 39.36 -25.71 10.65
CA HIS A 218 39.41 -27.00 9.96
C HIS A 218 38.61 -27.01 8.66
N PHE A 219 37.67 -26.09 8.50
CA PHE A 219 36.91 -25.89 7.26
C PHE A 219 37.01 -24.46 6.76
N PHE A 220 36.86 -24.32 5.45
CA PHE A 220 37.06 -23.06 4.74
C PHE A 220 36.09 -22.90 3.57
N PHE A 221 35.59 -21.68 3.37
CA PHE A 221 34.75 -21.31 2.23
C PHE A 221 35.59 -20.65 1.14
N THR A 222 35.26 -20.97 -0.11
CA THR A 222 35.95 -20.45 -1.30
C THR A 222 35.09 -19.38 -1.99
N ASN A 223 35.74 -18.52 -2.78
CA ASN A 223 35.03 -17.58 -3.67
C ASN A 223 34.27 -18.32 -4.78
N VAL A 224 33.44 -17.61 -5.54
CA VAL A 224 32.73 -18.20 -6.69
C VAL A 224 33.73 -18.53 -7.81
N TYR A 225 33.67 -19.75 -8.31
CA TYR A 225 34.51 -20.19 -9.42
C TYR A 225 33.76 -21.16 -10.36
N GLN A 226 34.24 -21.30 -11.59
CA GLN A 226 33.71 -22.30 -12.53
C GLN A 226 34.16 -23.69 -12.09
N ILE A 227 33.22 -24.63 -11.96
CA ILE A 227 33.51 -26.00 -11.49
C ILE A 227 34.59 -26.66 -12.35
N LEU A 228 34.51 -26.48 -13.66
CA LEU A 228 35.48 -26.93 -14.66
C LEU A 228 35.83 -25.76 -15.58
N TYR A 229 37.06 -25.77 -16.12
CA TYR A 229 37.48 -24.78 -17.10
C TYR A 229 36.60 -24.88 -18.35
N GLY A 230 35.84 -23.83 -18.67
CA GLY A 230 34.90 -23.82 -19.81
C GLY A 230 33.49 -24.31 -19.49
N ALA A 231 33.20 -24.76 -18.26
CA ALA A 231 31.83 -24.98 -17.82
C ALA A 231 31.11 -23.64 -17.60
N GLN A 232 29.83 -23.58 -17.98
CA GLN A 232 28.98 -22.41 -17.76
C GLN A 232 28.50 -22.30 -16.31
N GLU A 233 28.71 -23.35 -15.51
CA GLU A 233 28.22 -23.47 -14.14
C GLU A 233 29.23 -22.96 -13.13
N TYR A 234 28.83 -21.93 -12.39
CA TYR A 234 29.56 -21.38 -11.27
C TYR A 234 29.12 -22.02 -9.95
N SER A 235 30.08 -22.22 -9.06
CA SER A 235 29.87 -22.79 -7.74
C SER A 235 30.80 -22.15 -6.72
N PHE A 236 30.59 -22.43 -5.45
CA PHE A 236 31.61 -22.28 -4.44
C PHE A 236 31.78 -23.61 -3.71
N SER A 237 32.74 -23.69 -2.81
CA SER A 237 33.04 -24.93 -2.10
C SER A 237 33.38 -24.69 -0.65
N ILE A 238 33.01 -25.67 0.15
CA ILE A 238 33.45 -25.83 1.53
C ILE A 238 34.54 -26.89 1.51
N THR A 239 35.69 -26.56 2.04
CA THR A 239 36.85 -27.46 2.10
C THR A 239 37.20 -27.78 3.54
N GLN A 240 37.80 -28.93 3.80
CA GLN A 240 38.18 -29.43 5.11
C GLN A 240 39.58 -30.05 5.03
N SER A 241 40.43 -29.77 6.01
CA SER A 241 41.76 -30.37 6.10
C SER A 241 41.69 -31.80 6.64
N LEU A 242 42.40 -32.74 6.00
CA LEU A 242 42.57 -34.12 6.46
C LEU A 242 43.95 -34.30 7.09
N PHE A 243 43.98 -35.03 8.21
CA PHE A 243 45.18 -35.23 9.02
C PHE A 243 45.53 -36.70 9.17
N ASN A 244 46.82 -37.02 9.08
CA ASN A 244 47.32 -38.38 9.24
C ASN A 244 47.41 -38.75 10.74
N LYS A 245 47.94 -39.94 11.03
CA LYS A 245 48.12 -40.45 12.40
C LYS A 245 48.99 -39.52 13.26
N GLN A 246 49.95 -38.84 12.66
CA GLN A 246 50.86 -37.88 13.30
C GLN A 246 50.23 -36.49 13.44
N LYS A 247 48.97 -36.31 13.03
CA LYS A 247 48.26 -35.03 12.92
C LYS A 247 48.90 -34.05 11.95
N GLU A 248 49.61 -34.57 10.95
CA GLU A 248 50.12 -33.77 9.85
C GLU A 248 49.05 -33.66 8.76
N PHE A 249 48.88 -32.46 8.24
CA PHE A 249 47.97 -32.19 7.15
C PHE A 249 48.51 -32.82 5.86
N PHE A 250 47.68 -33.64 5.20
CA PHE A 250 48.13 -34.41 4.03
C PHE A 250 47.15 -34.46 2.86
N ALA A 251 45.90 -34.03 3.05
CA ALA A 251 44.89 -34.00 2.00
C ALA A 251 43.79 -32.97 2.30
N ILE A 252 43.09 -32.54 1.25
CA ILE A 252 41.96 -31.63 1.31
C ILE A 252 40.71 -32.39 0.87
N LEU A 253 39.69 -32.40 1.71
CA LEU A 253 38.34 -32.80 1.35
C LEU A 253 37.55 -31.56 0.95
N LYS A 254 36.82 -31.62 -0.14
CA LYS A 254 36.01 -30.54 -0.69
C LYS A 254 34.58 -31.03 -0.92
N THR A 255 33.61 -30.18 -0.63
CA THR A 255 32.24 -30.31 -1.12
C THR A 255 31.84 -29.09 -1.93
N VAL A 256 31.18 -29.30 -3.07
CA VAL A 256 30.68 -28.22 -3.93
C VAL A 256 29.28 -27.80 -3.50
N VAL A 257 29.08 -26.50 -3.38
CA VAL A 257 27.77 -25.88 -3.20
C VAL A 257 27.44 -25.10 -4.46
N PHE A 258 26.40 -25.54 -5.17
CA PHE A 258 25.93 -24.90 -6.39
C PHE A 258 25.36 -23.51 -6.10
N VAL A 259 25.65 -22.56 -7.01
CA VAL A 259 25.14 -21.19 -6.93
C VAL A 259 23.63 -21.14 -7.05
N THR A 260 23.02 -22.07 -7.78
CA THR A 260 21.56 -22.18 -7.91
C THR A 260 20.99 -23.11 -6.85
N ASP A 261 20.08 -22.59 -6.03
CA ASP A 261 19.28 -23.39 -5.08
C ASP A 261 17.79 -23.32 -5.48
N PRO A 262 17.20 -24.43 -5.95
CA PRO A 262 15.79 -24.48 -6.32
C PRO A 262 14.83 -24.12 -5.18
N ASN A 263 15.24 -24.30 -3.92
CA ASN A 263 14.39 -23.96 -2.78
C ASN A 263 14.36 -22.45 -2.54
N LEU A 264 15.48 -21.77 -2.76
CA LEU A 264 15.56 -20.32 -2.65
C LEU A 264 14.83 -19.62 -3.81
N GLN A 265 14.82 -20.23 -5.01
CA GLN A 265 14.06 -19.73 -6.17
C GLN A 265 12.53 -19.76 -5.96
N LYS A 266 12.02 -20.61 -5.05
CA LYS A 266 10.57 -20.68 -4.73
C LYS A 266 10.11 -19.58 -3.78
N ILE A 267 11.04 -18.81 -3.23
CA ILE A 267 10.72 -17.75 -2.29
C ILE A 267 10.16 -16.57 -3.07
N GLN A 268 9.06 -15.99 -2.57
CA GLN A 268 8.37 -14.83 -3.16
C GLN A 268 9.13 -13.50 -2.99
N PHE A 269 10.44 -13.56 -2.80
CA PHE A 269 11.35 -12.43 -2.57
C PHE A 269 12.60 -12.65 -3.39
N ASN A 270 13.24 -11.55 -3.78
CA ASN A 270 14.53 -11.60 -4.41
C ASN A 270 15.59 -11.96 -3.35
N VAL A 271 16.25 -13.11 -3.53
CA VAL A 271 17.29 -13.62 -2.62
C VAL A 271 18.63 -13.58 -3.34
N LEU A 272 19.60 -12.89 -2.75
CA LEU A 272 20.99 -12.90 -3.22
C LEU A 272 21.91 -13.35 -2.09
N LEU A 273 22.86 -14.23 -2.41
CA LEU A 273 24.01 -14.53 -1.53
C LEU A 273 25.26 -13.99 -2.19
N ILE A 274 26.09 -13.27 -1.44
CA ILE A 274 27.18 -12.48 -2.00
C ILE A 274 28.42 -12.65 -1.13
N ASN A 275 29.58 -12.91 -1.73
CA ASN A 275 30.84 -12.99 -0.98
C ASN A 275 31.42 -11.59 -0.65
N SER A 276 32.56 -11.54 0.02
CA SER A 276 33.24 -10.27 0.37
C SER A 276 33.71 -9.44 -0.83
N GLU A 277 33.77 -10.01 -2.04
CA GLU A 277 34.16 -9.29 -3.26
C GLU A 277 32.97 -8.71 -4.03
N GLY A 278 31.74 -8.90 -3.51
CA GLY A 278 30.52 -8.51 -4.19
C GLY A 278 30.08 -9.49 -5.30
N GLN A 279 30.69 -10.67 -5.40
CA GLN A 279 30.29 -11.71 -6.35
C GLN A 279 29.04 -12.45 -5.85
N VAL A 280 28.07 -12.64 -6.74
CA VAL A 280 26.82 -13.31 -6.46
C VAL A 280 27.05 -14.82 -6.44
N MET A 281 27.02 -15.39 -5.24
CA MET A 281 27.06 -16.82 -4.95
C MET A 281 25.70 -17.50 -5.06
N HIS A 282 24.60 -16.75 -5.03
CA HIS A 282 23.27 -17.26 -5.36
C HIS A 282 22.43 -16.16 -5.96
N TYR A 283 21.82 -16.44 -7.10
CA TYR A 283 20.93 -15.54 -7.80
C TYR A 283 19.50 -16.09 -7.78
N GLY A 284 18.69 -15.56 -6.88
CA GLY A 284 17.27 -15.88 -6.71
C GLY A 284 16.38 -14.67 -6.97
N MET A 285 16.60 -13.96 -8.08
CA MET A 285 15.69 -12.90 -8.53
C MET A 285 14.73 -13.41 -9.60
N GLU A 286 13.59 -12.74 -9.77
CA GLU A 286 12.56 -13.11 -10.75
C GLU A 286 13.06 -13.08 -12.21
N ASN A 287 13.93 -12.11 -12.52
CA ASN A 287 14.53 -11.99 -13.84
C ASN A 287 15.54 -13.12 -14.04
N GLN A 288 15.11 -14.24 -14.63
CA GLN A 288 16.00 -15.33 -14.99
C GLN A 288 17.09 -14.82 -15.95
N ILE A 289 18.34 -15.12 -15.62
CA ILE A 289 19.47 -14.75 -16.47
C ILE A 289 20.15 -16.03 -16.92
N ASN A 290 20.30 -16.17 -18.22
CA ASN A 290 21.23 -17.13 -18.81
C ASN A 290 22.63 -16.49 -18.80
N ASN A 291 23.19 -16.23 -17.61
CA ASN A 291 24.49 -15.59 -17.52
C ASN A 291 25.59 -16.65 -17.61
N VAL A 292 26.51 -16.45 -18.55
CA VAL A 292 27.66 -17.34 -18.80
C VAL A 292 28.88 -16.93 -17.94
N GLY A 293 28.76 -15.86 -17.15
CA GLY A 293 29.86 -15.23 -16.41
C GLY A 293 29.59 -14.99 -14.92
N ILE A 294 30.64 -14.60 -14.17
CA ILE A 294 30.54 -14.17 -12.77
C ILE A 294 29.66 -12.93 -12.68
N LEU A 295 28.59 -13.02 -11.89
CA LEU A 295 27.70 -11.89 -11.62
C LEU A 295 28.16 -11.16 -10.36
N TYR A 296 28.13 -9.82 -10.41
CA TYR A 296 28.40 -8.96 -9.25
C TYR A 296 27.14 -8.23 -8.82
N ILE A 297 26.99 -7.96 -7.52
CA ILE A 297 25.85 -7.19 -7.00
C ILE A 297 25.79 -5.79 -7.57
N TYR A 298 26.93 -5.17 -7.86
CA TYR A 298 26.97 -3.81 -8.40
C TYR A 298 26.77 -3.76 -9.93
N ASN A 299 26.26 -4.83 -10.54
CA ASN A 299 25.81 -4.81 -11.93
C ASN A 299 24.41 -4.19 -12.02
N GLU A 300 24.37 -2.88 -12.25
CA GLU A 300 23.15 -2.08 -12.30
C GLU A 300 22.11 -2.57 -13.31
N THR A 301 22.54 -3.21 -14.40
CA THR A 301 21.63 -3.70 -15.44
C THR A 301 20.92 -5.00 -15.05
N ILE A 302 21.50 -5.74 -14.12
CA ILE A 302 21.05 -7.08 -13.74
C ILE A 302 20.39 -7.07 -12.37
N THR A 303 21.13 -6.63 -11.35
CA THR A 303 20.66 -6.63 -9.96
C THR A 303 19.93 -5.34 -9.61
N GLY A 304 20.22 -4.25 -10.35
CA GLY A 304 19.72 -2.92 -10.09
C GLY A 304 20.48 -2.14 -9.02
N PHE A 305 21.52 -2.73 -8.42
CA PHE A 305 22.38 -2.07 -7.44
C PHE A 305 23.71 -1.66 -8.06
N ASN A 306 24.34 -0.65 -7.46
CA ASN A 306 25.62 -0.10 -7.89
C ASN A 306 26.70 -0.31 -6.80
N ILE A 307 27.91 0.20 -7.05
CA ILE A 307 29.06 0.07 -6.13
C ILE A 307 28.81 0.83 -4.81
N THR A 308 28.18 2.02 -4.86
CA THR A 308 27.86 2.80 -3.66
C THR A 308 26.82 2.10 -2.79
N ASP A 309 25.82 1.47 -3.41
CA ASP A 309 24.79 0.69 -2.72
C ASP A 309 25.44 -0.51 -2.01
N TRP A 310 26.35 -1.21 -2.70
CA TRP A 310 27.11 -2.30 -2.10
C TRP A 310 27.95 -1.84 -0.90
N SER A 311 28.66 -0.71 -1.03
CA SER A 311 29.43 -0.14 0.09
C SER A 311 28.55 0.24 1.28
N GLU A 312 27.34 0.75 1.04
CA GLU A 312 26.37 1.04 2.10
C GLU A 312 25.89 -0.24 2.79
N ILE A 313 25.58 -1.28 2.01
CA ILE A 313 25.22 -2.60 2.53
C ILE A 313 26.34 -3.16 3.39
N GLU A 314 27.59 -3.17 2.90
CA GLU A 314 28.77 -3.64 3.64
C GLU A 314 28.97 -2.86 4.95
N THR A 315 28.89 -1.54 4.87
CA THR A 315 29.03 -0.66 6.03
C THR A 315 27.98 -0.98 7.09
N LYS A 316 26.74 -1.27 6.68
CA LYS A 316 25.65 -1.58 7.61
C LYS A 316 25.82 -2.94 8.26
N VAL A 317 26.12 -3.98 7.48
CA VAL A 317 26.28 -5.33 8.04
C VAL A 317 27.51 -5.45 8.94
N ASN A 318 28.57 -4.68 8.69
CA ASN A 318 29.76 -4.64 9.55
C ASN A 318 29.52 -3.85 10.86
N LYS A 319 28.55 -2.92 10.90
CA LYS A 319 28.17 -2.19 12.12
C LYS A 319 27.21 -2.98 13.02
N GLN A 320 26.62 -4.06 12.51
CA GLN A 320 25.58 -4.84 13.18
C GLN A 320 26.09 -5.66 14.38
N ASP A 321 27.41 -5.77 14.57
CA ASP A 321 28.03 -6.46 15.71
C ASP A 321 27.76 -5.80 17.08
N GLN A 322 27.17 -4.60 17.11
CA GLN A 322 26.97 -3.85 18.36
C GLN A 322 25.53 -3.70 18.82
N ASN A 323 24.51 -4.01 18.01
CA ASN A 323 23.10 -4.00 18.44
C ASN A 323 22.23 -4.83 17.48
N HIS A 324 21.57 -5.85 18.02
CA HIS A 324 20.74 -6.86 17.31
C HIS A 324 19.44 -6.34 16.66
N GLN A 325 19.37 -5.09 16.20
CA GLN A 325 18.24 -4.65 15.41
C GLN A 325 18.54 -4.87 13.92
N ASP A 326 17.86 -5.85 13.34
CA ASP A 326 17.71 -6.08 11.90
C ASP A 326 17.15 -4.83 11.23
N GLN A 327 18.04 -3.89 10.87
CA GLN A 327 17.63 -2.65 10.23
C GLN A 327 17.52 -2.89 8.72
N ILE A 328 16.32 -2.69 8.20
CA ILE A 328 16.05 -2.67 6.75
C ILE A 328 16.67 -1.41 6.15
N LEU A 329 17.34 -1.54 5.01
CA LEU A 329 17.81 -0.45 4.15
C LEU A 329 16.71 -0.09 3.15
N ILE A 330 16.68 1.16 2.73
CA ILE A 330 15.83 1.60 1.62
C ILE A 330 16.77 2.05 0.51
N LEU A 331 16.87 1.27 -0.55
CA LEU A 331 17.80 1.52 -1.66
C LEU A 331 17.02 1.70 -2.95
N TYR A 332 17.49 2.59 -3.83
CA TYR A 332 16.90 2.77 -5.15
C TYR A 332 17.40 1.68 -6.10
N ASN A 333 16.51 0.81 -6.57
CA ASN A 333 16.87 -0.24 -7.50
C ASN A 333 16.66 0.23 -8.95
N LYS A 334 17.73 0.22 -9.75
CA LYS A 334 17.74 0.73 -11.14
C LYS A 334 17.01 -0.17 -12.14
N VAL A 335 16.99 -1.48 -11.92
CA VAL A 335 16.24 -2.43 -12.78
C VAL A 335 14.75 -2.18 -12.65
N TYR A 336 14.29 -1.93 -11.43
CA TYR A 336 12.88 -1.71 -11.15
C TYR A 336 12.45 -0.25 -11.09
N GLN A 337 13.41 0.67 -11.15
CA GLN A 337 13.21 2.12 -11.10
C GLN A 337 12.46 2.63 -9.85
N GLN A 338 12.61 1.95 -8.71
CA GLN A 338 11.91 2.29 -7.48
C GLN A 338 12.74 1.96 -6.23
N PHE A 339 12.37 2.58 -5.11
CA PHE A 339 12.95 2.26 -3.80
C PHE A 339 12.45 0.91 -3.31
N VAL A 340 13.38 0.07 -2.88
CA VAL A 340 13.11 -1.26 -2.33
C VAL A 340 13.64 -1.36 -0.91
N ASN A 341 12.86 -2.05 -0.07
CA ASN A 341 13.29 -2.44 1.26
C ASN A 341 14.26 -3.62 1.15
N VAL A 342 15.46 -3.46 1.69
CA VAL A 342 16.55 -4.44 1.62
C VAL A 342 16.94 -4.87 3.02
N LYS A 343 16.77 -6.15 3.32
CA LYS A 343 17.34 -6.79 4.52
C LYS A 343 18.66 -7.44 4.15
N CYS A 344 19.70 -7.08 4.90
CA CYS A 344 21.03 -7.64 4.73
C CYS A 344 21.47 -8.32 6.02
N LYS A 345 22.18 -9.46 5.89
CA LYS A 345 22.75 -10.19 7.02
C LYS A 345 24.11 -10.77 6.63
N LYS A 346 25.14 -10.45 7.42
CA LYS A 346 26.48 -11.03 7.24
C LYS A 346 26.66 -12.28 8.08
N PHE A 347 27.19 -13.32 7.45
CA PHE A 347 27.60 -14.58 8.03
C PHE A 347 29.10 -14.52 8.22
N ILE A 348 29.54 -14.16 9.43
CA ILE A 348 30.94 -13.81 9.72
C ILE A 348 31.86 -15.03 9.51
N LYS A 349 31.44 -16.22 9.95
CA LYS A 349 32.25 -17.44 9.82
C LYS A 349 32.32 -17.92 8.38
N GLU A 350 31.23 -17.79 7.66
CA GLU A 350 31.09 -18.27 6.29
C GLU A 350 31.50 -17.23 5.23
N ASN A 351 31.85 -16.02 5.66
CA ASN A 351 32.28 -14.88 4.85
C ASN A 351 31.34 -14.53 3.67
N PHE A 352 30.04 -14.47 3.94
CA PHE A 352 29.07 -14.00 2.95
C PHE A 352 27.97 -13.13 3.53
N THR A 353 27.30 -12.42 2.64
CA THR A 353 26.16 -11.55 2.94
C THR A 353 24.92 -12.08 2.23
N LEU A 354 23.87 -12.36 3.01
CA LEU A 354 22.53 -12.55 2.49
C LEU A 354 21.90 -11.18 2.27
N ILE A 355 21.28 -11.01 1.11
CA ILE A 355 20.46 -9.87 0.76
C ILE A 355 19.09 -10.37 0.35
N LEU A 356 18.06 -9.83 0.99
CA LEU A 356 16.67 -10.10 0.71
C LEU A 356 15.94 -8.79 0.43
N PHE A 357 15.19 -8.74 -0.66
CA PHE A 357 14.34 -7.60 -0.96
C PHE A 357 13.09 -8.03 -1.74
N THR A 358 12.07 -7.20 -1.71
CA THR A 358 10.74 -7.55 -2.21
C THR A 358 10.72 -7.80 -3.71
N ASN A 359 9.97 -8.82 -4.11
CA ASN A 359 9.61 -9.01 -5.50
C ASN A 359 8.50 -8.01 -5.87
N LEU A 360 8.77 -7.16 -6.84
CA LEU A 360 7.90 -6.06 -7.22
C LEU A 360 6.71 -6.47 -8.08
N THR A 361 6.75 -7.63 -8.72
CA THR A 361 5.57 -8.24 -9.36
C THR A 361 4.51 -8.54 -8.30
N GLN A 362 4.92 -8.99 -7.13
CA GLN A 362 4.01 -9.22 -6.00
C GLN A 362 3.50 -7.91 -5.41
N GLN A 363 4.34 -6.87 -5.34
CA GLN A 363 3.93 -5.54 -4.92
C GLN A 363 2.89 -4.94 -5.89
N TYR A 364 3.09 -5.10 -7.20
CA TYR A 364 2.14 -4.65 -8.21
C TYR A 364 0.78 -5.36 -8.11
N ILE A 365 0.78 -6.68 -7.91
CA ILE A 365 -0.46 -7.45 -7.70
C ILE A 365 -1.21 -6.96 -6.46
N LEU A 366 -0.50 -6.63 -5.38
CA LEU A 366 -1.10 -6.07 -4.17
C LEU A 366 -1.67 -4.67 -4.41
N GLN A 367 -0.94 -3.79 -5.11
CA GLN A 367 -1.42 -2.47 -5.50
C GLN A 367 -2.68 -2.54 -6.36
N GLN A 368 -2.71 -3.42 -7.37
CA GLN A 368 -3.90 -3.63 -8.19
C GLN A 368 -5.10 -4.06 -7.36
N LYS A 369 -4.92 -5.02 -6.44
CA LYS A 369 -6.02 -5.47 -5.56
C LYS A 369 -6.55 -4.35 -4.66
N ILE A 370 -5.66 -3.51 -4.14
CA ILE A 370 -6.05 -2.33 -3.35
C ILE A 370 -6.87 -1.37 -4.22
N LEU A 371 -6.42 -1.12 -5.44
CA LEU A 371 -7.08 -0.21 -6.38
C LEU A 371 -8.46 -0.74 -6.83
N ASP A 372 -8.58 -2.06 -7.02
CA ASP A 372 -9.85 -2.73 -7.31
C ASP A 372 -10.84 -2.63 -6.14
N GLU A 373 -10.37 -2.86 -4.90
CA GLU A 373 -11.21 -2.70 -3.70
C GLU A 373 -11.61 -1.24 -3.46
N GLN A 374 -10.72 -0.28 -3.75
CA GLN A 374 -11.05 1.15 -3.72
C GLN A 374 -12.11 1.50 -4.77
N ASN A 375 -11.99 1.00 -6.00
CA ASN A 375 -13.00 1.21 -7.04
C ASN A 375 -14.36 0.61 -6.64
N ARG A 376 -14.37 -0.56 -5.99
CA ARG A 376 -15.59 -1.15 -5.44
C ARG A 376 -16.20 -0.30 -4.34
N PHE A 377 -15.39 0.22 -3.42
CA PHE A 377 -15.85 1.13 -2.38
C PHE A 377 -16.47 2.40 -2.99
N LEU A 378 -15.83 3.00 -3.98
CA LEU A 378 -16.31 4.20 -4.66
C LEU A 378 -17.64 3.96 -5.39
N LEU A 379 -17.81 2.78 -6.01
CA LEU A 379 -19.09 2.34 -6.58
C LEU A 379 -20.18 2.19 -5.50
N GLN A 380 -19.89 1.53 -4.39
CA GLN A 380 -20.85 1.38 -3.27
C GLN A 380 -21.25 2.75 -2.69
N TYR A 381 -20.28 3.65 -2.54
CA TYR A 381 -20.52 5.01 -2.08
C TYR A 381 -21.38 5.79 -3.07
N GLY A 382 -21.13 5.66 -4.38
CA GLY A 382 -21.98 6.22 -5.43
C GLY A 382 -23.43 5.73 -5.36
N PHE A 383 -23.66 4.44 -5.09
CA PHE A 383 -25.01 3.92 -4.87
C PHE A 383 -25.69 4.53 -3.64
N ALA A 384 -24.96 4.72 -2.54
CA ALA A 384 -25.51 5.37 -1.34
C ALA A 384 -25.97 6.81 -1.64
N VAL A 385 -25.17 7.57 -2.41
CA VAL A 385 -25.54 8.93 -2.84
C VAL A 385 -26.83 8.91 -3.68
N ILE A 386 -26.94 8.00 -4.66
CA ILE A 386 -28.15 7.86 -5.48
C ILE A 386 -29.39 7.58 -4.61
N ILE A 387 -29.27 6.72 -3.59
CA ILE A 387 -30.36 6.41 -2.67
C ILE A 387 -30.80 7.66 -1.89
N ILE A 388 -29.84 8.44 -1.38
CA ILE A 388 -30.13 9.70 -0.65
C ILE A 388 -30.86 10.69 -1.56
N PHE A 389 -30.39 10.87 -2.80
CA PHE A 389 -31.08 11.70 -3.80
C PHE A 389 -32.49 11.20 -4.10
N GLY A 390 -32.66 9.88 -4.26
CA GLY A 390 -33.96 9.26 -4.49
C GLY A 390 -34.95 9.51 -3.34
N LEU A 391 -34.49 9.40 -2.09
CA LEU A 391 -35.29 9.71 -0.91
C LEU A 391 -35.68 11.20 -0.84
N ALA A 392 -34.75 12.10 -1.15
CA ALA A 392 -35.02 13.55 -1.17
C ALA A 392 -36.09 13.93 -2.21
N ILE A 393 -36.01 13.35 -3.41
CA ILE A 393 -37.02 13.55 -4.46
C ILE A 393 -38.39 12.99 -4.02
N MET A 394 -38.40 11.80 -3.43
CA MET A 394 -39.63 11.19 -2.90
C MET A 394 -40.30 12.08 -1.85
N LEU A 395 -39.55 12.60 -0.89
CA LEU A 395 -40.06 13.51 0.15
C LEU A 395 -40.62 14.81 -0.45
N PHE A 396 -39.97 15.34 -1.50
CA PHE A 396 -40.46 16.51 -2.22
C PHE A 396 -41.79 16.23 -2.96
N CYS A 397 -41.91 15.09 -3.64
CA CYS A 397 -43.18 14.69 -4.26
C CYS A 397 -44.30 14.55 -3.22
N LEU A 398 -43.96 14.02 -2.04
CA LEU A 398 -44.87 13.87 -0.91
C LEU A 398 -45.33 15.23 -0.36
N SER A 399 -44.44 16.21 -0.23
CA SER A 399 -44.79 17.57 0.22
C SER A 399 -45.73 18.27 -0.76
N VAL A 400 -45.46 18.19 -2.07
CA VAL A 400 -46.33 18.74 -3.12
C VAL A 400 -47.71 18.08 -3.10
N PHE A 401 -47.77 16.77 -2.87
CA PHE A 401 -49.04 16.04 -2.71
C PHE A 401 -49.84 16.58 -1.50
N PHE A 402 -49.21 16.75 -0.33
CA PHE A 402 -49.86 17.33 0.85
C PHE A 402 -50.34 18.75 0.63
N ILE A 403 -49.52 19.61 0.01
CA ILE A 403 -49.91 20.99 -0.35
C ILE A 403 -51.15 20.98 -1.24
N ASN A 404 -51.20 20.10 -2.24
CA ASN A 404 -52.37 19.92 -3.09
C ASN A 404 -53.59 19.51 -2.28
N LEU A 405 -53.46 18.55 -1.37
CA LEU A 405 -54.55 18.01 -0.56
C LEU A 405 -55.16 19.08 0.38
N ILE A 406 -54.31 19.91 1.01
CA ILE A 406 -54.74 21.00 1.91
C ILE A 406 -55.33 22.18 1.13
N CYS A 407 -54.75 22.54 -0.03
CA CYS A 407 -55.21 23.69 -0.81
C CYS A 407 -56.48 23.39 -1.64
N ASN A 408 -56.74 22.14 -2.02
CA ASN A 408 -57.92 21.76 -2.82
C ASN A 408 -59.27 22.16 -2.18
N PRO A 409 -59.54 21.92 -0.88
CA PRO A 409 -60.80 22.35 -0.25
C PRO A 409 -60.95 23.88 -0.24
N ILE A 410 -59.85 24.63 -0.08
CA ILE A 410 -59.87 26.11 -0.12
C ILE A 410 -60.22 26.61 -1.52
N VAL A 411 -59.67 25.97 -2.56
CA VAL A 411 -59.98 26.30 -3.96
C VAL A 411 -61.45 25.98 -4.28
N ASN A 412 -61.96 24.83 -3.85
CA ASN A 412 -63.37 24.45 -4.01
C ASN A 412 -64.32 25.39 -3.26
N LEU A 413 -63.95 25.81 -2.05
CA LEU A 413 -64.72 26.76 -1.26
C LEU A 413 -64.75 28.14 -1.93
N ARG A 414 -63.61 28.61 -2.45
CA ARG A 414 -63.55 29.85 -3.23
C ARG A 414 -64.42 29.79 -4.49
N GLN A 415 -64.40 28.67 -5.22
CA GLN A 415 -65.27 28.48 -6.38
C GLN A 415 -66.75 28.51 -5.99
N LYS A 416 -67.14 27.81 -4.92
CA LYS A 416 -68.51 27.82 -4.41
C LYS A 416 -68.95 29.21 -3.94
N ILE A 417 -68.09 29.95 -3.24
CA ILE A 417 -68.36 31.33 -2.83
C ILE A 417 -68.50 32.23 -4.06
N SER A 418 -67.62 32.11 -5.05
CA SER A 418 -67.70 32.89 -6.28
C SER A 418 -68.99 32.60 -7.06
N GLN A 419 -69.38 31.32 -7.16
CA GLN A 419 -70.65 30.91 -7.77
C GLN A 419 -71.84 31.44 -6.99
N HIS A 420 -71.78 31.40 -5.66
CA HIS A 420 -72.83 31.91 -4.77
C HIS A 420 -72.98 33.43 -4.89
N VAL A 421 -71.88 34.19 -4.89
CA VAL A 421 -71.86 35.65 -5.09
C VAL A 421 -72.40 36.02 -6.47
N LEU A 422 -72.01 35.31 -7.53
CA LEU A 422 -72.56 35.52 -8.87
C LEU A 422 -74.07 35.18 -8.94
N SER A 423 -74.50 34.13 -8.26
CA SER A 423 -75.93 33.75 -8.20
C SER A 423 -76.78 34.76 -7.42
N ILE A 424 -76.23 35.35 -6.36
CA ILE A 424 -76.89 36.39 -5.57
C ILE A 424 -76.87 37.71 -6.31
N GLY A 425 -75.76 38.07 -6.97
CA GLY A 425 -75.68 39.28 -7.82
C GLY A 425 -76.72 39.25 -8.93
N ASN A 426 -76.84 38.13 -9.65
CA ASN A 426 -77.88 37.93 -10.67
C ASN A 426 -79.31 37.96 -10.09
N ASN A 427 -79.52 37.55 -8.84
CA ASN A 427 -80.83 37.65 -8.17
C ASN A 427 -81.14 39.06 -7.66
N ALA A 428 -80.14 39.80 -7.20
CA ALA A 428 -80.28 41.19 -6.77
C ALA A 428 -80.67 42.09 -7.95
N ASP A 429 -80.06 41.91 -9.13
CA ASP A 429 -80.45 42.62 -10.35
C ASP A 429 -81.89 42.28 -10.79
N LYS A 430 -82.32 41.03 -10.56
CA LYS A 430 -83.68 40.57 -10.84
C LYS A 430 -84.72 41.18 -9.91
N ILE A 431 -84.36 41.43 -8.65
CA ILE A 431 -85.23 42.08 -7.64
C ILE A 431 -85.25 43.60 -7.84
N MET A 432 -84.10 44.22 -8.14
CA MET A 432 -83.97 45.65 -8.41
C MET A 432 -84.80 46.07 -9.64
N ASN A 433 -84.77 45.27 -10.71
CA ASN A 433 -85.60 45.50 -11.91
C ASN A 433 -87.11 45.25 -11.66
N LYS A 434 -87.47 44.45 -10.66
CA LYS A 434 -88.87 44.22 -10.27
C LYS A 434 -89.44 45.39 -9.45
N ILE A 435 -88.60 46.06 -8.67
CA ILE A 435 -88.97 47.24 -7.88
C ILE A 435 -89.09 48.49 -8.76
N GLN A 436 -88.28 48.63 -9.81
CA GLN A 436 -88.39 49.75 -10.76
C GLN A 436 -89.58 49.66 -11.72
N SER A 437 -90.21 48.48 -11.88
CA SER A 437 -91.28 48.25 -12.86
C SER A 437 -92.70 48.29 -12.30
N SER A 438 -92.90 48.38 -10.97
CA SER A 438 -94.24 48.50 -10.38
C SER A 438 -94.66 49.95 -10.14
N LYS A 439 -95.37 50.50 -11.14
CA LYS A 439 -96.31 51.65 -11.13
C LYS A 439 -95.95 52.89 -10.28
N LYS A 440 -95.54 53.93 -11.01
CA LYS A 440 -95.61 55.36 -10.64
C LYS A 440 -97.05 55.73 -10.24
N ASN A 441 -97.30 55.98 -8.96
CA ASN A 441 -98.38 56.86 -8.52
C ASN A 441 -97.80 57.91 -7.57
N ASN A 442 -97.98 59.17 -7.96
CA ASN A 442 -97.48 60.34 -7.26
C ASN A 442 -98.39 60.62 -6.06
N ASN A 443 -97.92 60.27 -4.88
CA ASN A 443 -98.20 60.84 -3.55
C ASN A 443 -98.19 59.71 -2.54
N ASP A 444 -97.00 59.34 -2.08
CA ASP A 444 -96.93 58.59 -0.85
C ASP A 444 -95.62 58.84 -0.13
N VAL A 445 -95.70 58.88 1.19
CA VAL A 445 -94.58 59.05 2.12
C VAL A 445 -93.46 58.04 1.82
N ILE A 446 -93.82 56.89 1.24
CA ILE A 446 -92.92 55.82 0.79
C ILE A 446 -92.02 56.27 -0.37
N ASN A 447 -92.50 57.04 -1.35
CA ASN A 447 -91.63 57.55 -2.42
C ASN A 447 -90.65 58.60 -1.89
N LYS A 448 -91.09 59.41 -0.92
CA LYS A 448 -90.20 60.35 -0.20
C LYS A 448 -89.19 59.60 0.68
N LEU A 449 -89.58 58.46 1.26
CA LEU A 449 -88.68 57.57 2.00
C LEU A 449 -87.68 56.87 1.08
N ASN A 450 -88.10 56.44 -0.12
CA ASN A 450 -87.25 55.80 -1.11
C ASN A 450 -86.28 56.81 -1.75
N GLU A 451 -86.74 58.05 -1.97
CA GLU A 451 -85.89 59.16 -2.37
C GLU A 451 -84.92 59.55 -1.24
N MET A 452 -85.35 59.53 0.03
CA MET A 452 -84.45 59.66 1.19
C MET A 452 -83.48 58.48 1.33
N PHE A 453 -83.86 57.25 0.96
CA PHE A 453 -83.02 56.05 1.04
C PHE A 453 -81.99 56.00 -0.10
N MET A 454 -82.38 56.40 -1.31
CA MET A 454 -81.45 56.60 -2.42
C MET A 454 -80.54 57.82 -2.15
N ASN A 455 -81.09 58.88 -1.55
CA ASN A 455 -80.29 59.97 -1.03
C ASN A 455 -79.48 59.58 0.21
N ILE A 456 -79.72 58.46 0.92
CA ILE A 456 -78.80 58.01 1.97
C ILE A 456 -77.49 57.54 1.34
N SER A 457 -77.50 56.93 0.15
CA SER A 457 -76.26 56.63 -0.61
C SER A 457 -75.52 57.91 -1.00
N ASP A 458 -76.25 58.92 -1.47
CA ASP A 458 -75.64 60.19 -1.89
C ASP A 458 -75.27 61.10 -0.70
N THR A 459 -76.01 61.05 0.39
CA THR A 459 -75.69 61.71 1.68
C THR A 459 -74.55 60.99 2.39
N LEU A 460 -74.43 59.65 2.26
CA LEU A 460 -73.26 58.88 2.70
C LEU A 460 -72.05 59.19 1.82
N LYS A 461 -72.17 59.42 0.51
CA LYS A 461 -71.08 59.88 -0.36
C LYS A 461 -70.70 61.35 -0.13
N LEU A 462 -71.65 62.22 0.17
CA LEU A 462 -71.41 63.62 0.52
C LEU A 462 -70.84 63.78 1.93
N ASN A 463 -71.25 62.93 2.89
CA ASN A 463 -70.71 62.89 4.25
C ASN A 463 -69.50 61.96 4.42
N SER A 464 -69.21 61.03 3.50
CA SER A 464 -67.96 60.25 3.52
C SER A 464 -66.73 61.13 3.35
N ASN A 465 -66.91 62.32 2.76
CA ASN A 465 -65.87 63.33 2.64
C ASN A 465 -65.76 64.26 3.86
N LYS A 466 -66.70 64.21 4.83
CA LYS A 466 -66.59 64.91 6.12
C LYS A 466 -66.31 63.92 7.25
N LYS A 467 -65.02 63.66 7.46
CA LYS A 467 -64.49 62.87 8.58
C LYS A 467 -65.09 63.33 9.92
N ASN A 468 -65.74 62.41 10.63
CA ASN A 468 -66.32 62.64 11.96
C ASN A 468 -65.22 63.05 12.98
N LYS A 469 -65.57 63.79 14.04
CA LYS A 469 -64.63 64.25 15.09
C LYS A 469 -63.83 63.10 15.72
N GLN A 470 -64.44 61.93 15.90
CA GLN A 470 -63.74 60.72 16.38
C GLN A 470 -62.73 60.19 15.35
N CYS A 471 -63.07 60.22 14.06
CA CYS A 471 -62.16 59.83 12.98
C CYS A 471 -60.99 60.83 12.84
N ARG A 472 -61.24 62.14 13.03
CA ARG A 472 -60.18 63.16 13.14
C ARG A 472 -59.31 63.00 14.39
N LEU A 473 -59.87 62.47 15.48
CA LEU A 473 -59.13 62.14 16.70
C LEU A 473 -58.23 60.92 16.48
N ILE A 474 -58.73 59.87 15.81
CA ILE A 474 -57.97 58.67 15.44
C ILE A 474 -56.87 59.02 14.42
N GLU A 475 -57.13 59.89 13.44
CA GLU A 475 -56.09 60.42 12.53
C GLU A 475 -55.07 61.32 13.24
N LYS A 476 -55.46 62.07 14.28
CA LYS A 476 -54.50 62.78 15.13
C LYS A 476 -53.67 61.82 15.99
N MET A 477 -54.18 60.63 16.30
CA MET A 477 -53.45 59.59 17.03
C MET A 477 -52.55 58.73 16.13
N GLN A 478 -52.91 58.54 14.85
CA GLN A 478 -52.07 57.87 13.87
C GLN A 478 -51.11 58.86 13.19
N TYR A 479 -49.87 58.86 13.70
CA TYR A 479 -48.65 59.43 13.12
C TYR A 479 -48.48 60.96 13.13
N ASN A 480 -47.98 61.47 14.27
CA ASN A 480 -47.09 62.63 14.25
C ASN A 480 -45.68 62.18 13.81
N LYS A 481 -45.50 61.98 12.49
CA LYS A 481 -44.21 61.59 11.87
C LYS A 481 -43.18 62.73 11.80
N ARG A 482 -43.47 63.92 12.37
CA ARG A 482 -42.60 65.11 12.28
C ARG A 482 -41.66 65.33 13.47
N ASN A 483 -41.74 64.54 14.55
CA ASN A 483 -40.83 64.71 15.71
C ASN A 483 -39.71 63.67 15.81
N PHE A 484 -39.58 62.76 14.84
CA PHE A 484 -38.52 61.73 14.86
C PHE A 484 -37.14 62.27 14.47
N GLN A 485 -37.06 63.41 13.76
CA GLN A 485 -35.76 64.01 13.40
C GLN A 485 -35.07 64.74 14.56
N VAL A 486 -35.82 65.41 15.44
CA VAL A 486 -35.24 66.15 16.58
C VAL A 486 -34.76 65.19 17.68
N SER A 487 -35.47 64.08 17.89
CA SER A 487 -35.10 63.07 18.90
C SER A 487 -33.94 62.19 18.43
N CYS A 488 -33.78 61.91 17.13
CA CYS A 488 -32.60 61.22 16.60
C CYS A 488 -31.33 62.06 16.65
N GLN A 489 -31.38 63.37 16.43
CA GLN A 489 -30.18 64.22 16.56
C GLN A 489 -29.68 64.34 18.00
N ILE A 490 -30.60 64.39 18.98
CA ILE A 490 -30.26 64.36 20.41
C ILE A 490 -29.70 62.98 20.79
N LEU A 491 -30.26 61.89 20.24
CA LEU A 491 -29.73 60.53 20.44
C LEU A 491 -28.34 60.35 19.80
N TYR A 492 -28.11 60.93 18.63
CA TYR A 492 -26.82 60.89 17.93
C TYR A 492 -25.74 61.67 18.68
N GLN A 493 -26.09 62.83 19.26
CA GLN A 493 -25.20 63.59 20.14
C GLN A 493 -24.94 62.88 21.48
N GLN A 494 -25.91 62.14 22.01
CA GLN A 494 -25.73 61.35 23.23
C GLN A 494 -24.88 60.09 22.98
N ILE A 495 -25.01 59.45 21.82
CA ILE A 495 -24.20 58.29 21.41
C ILE A 495 -22.77 58.73 21.04
N SER A 496 -22.58 59.88 20.38
CA SER A 496 -21.23 60.40 20.10
C SER A 496 -20.49 60.83 21.37
N CYS A 497 -21.21 61.28 22.41
CA CYS A 497 -20.61 61.54 23.73
C CYS A 497 -20.27 60.25 24.51
N LEU A 498 -20.85 59.10 24.15
CA LEU A 498 -20.52 57.79 24.72
C LEU A 498 -19.34 57.12 24.01
N SER A 499 -19.09 57.42 22.72
CA SER A 499 -17.96 56.86 21.96
C SER A 499 -16.60 57.47 22.29
N ASP A 500 -16.56 58.63 22.96
CA ASP A 500 -15.31 59.28 23.39
C ASP A 500 -14.81 58.81 24.78
N MET A 501 -15.54 57.93 25.47
CA MET A 501 -15.01 57.24 26.65
C MET A 501 -14.44 55.89 26.26
N ASN A 502 -13.10 55.80 26.29
CA ASN A 502 -12.30 54.57 26.16
C ASN A 502 -12.96 53.34 26.81
N LEU A 503 -13.57 52.48 26.00
CA LEU A 503 -13.99 51.14 26.38
C LEU A 503 -13.13 50.10 25.66
N SER A 504 -11.85 50.07 26.02
CA SER A 504 -10.91 49.04 25.56
C SER A 504 -10.85 47.82 26.49
N ASN A 505 -11.78 47.63 27.44
CA ASN A 505 -11.75 46.51 28.39
C ASN A 505 -13.13 46.17 29.02
N VAL A 506 -14.12 45.81 28.20
CA VAL A 506 -15.34 45.15 28.73
C VAL A 506 -15.75 44.02 27.79
N ASP A 507 -15.66 42.77 28.28
CA ASP A 507 -16.20 41.59 27.62
C ASP A 507 -17.72 41.65 27.60
N PHE A 508 -18.30 41.75 26.41
CA PHE A 508 -19.74 41.70 26.23
C PHE A 508 -20.18 40.26 25.92
N ASN A 509 -21.06 39.70 26.75
CA ASN A 509 -21.76 38.45 26.45
C ASN A 509 -22.56 38.56 25.14
N GLU A 510 -22.74 37.42 24.46
CA GLU A 510 -23.36 37.23 23.14
C GLU A 510 -24.69 37.98 22.94
N PHE A 511 -25.51 38.10 24.00
CA PHE A 511 -26.77 38.86 24.01
C PHE A 511 -26.58 40.38 23.82
N ASN A 512 -25.49 40.94 24.31
CA ASN A 512 -25.19 42.37 24.19
C ASN A 512 -24.58 42.70 22.81
N GLN A 513 -23.86 41.76 22.18
CA GLN A 513 -23.44 41.90 20.79
C GLN A 513 -24.65 41.85 19.84
N GLU A 514 -25.61 40.95 20.09
CA GLU A 514 -26.82 40.84 19.28
C GLU A 514 -27.70 42.10 19.33
N ILE A 515 -27.80 42.75 20.51
CA ILE A 515 -28.48 44.04 20.68
C ILE A 515 -27.72 45.19 20.00
N LEU A 516 -26.38 45.21 20.07
CA LEU A 516 -25.56 46.22 19.39
C LEU A 516 -25.68 46.11 17.85
N ASP A 517 -25.71 44.87 17.35
CA ASP A 517 -25.83 44.55 15.92
C ASP A 517 -27.25 44.86 15.38
N LEU A 518 -28.28 44.67 16.21
CA LEU A 518 -29.66 45.11 15.94
C LEU A 518 -29.80 46.64 15.91
N LEU A 519 -29.04 47.36 16.75
CA LEU A 519 -29.04 48.82 16.79
C LEU A 519 -28.30 49.43 15.58
N MET A 520 -27.18 48.83 15.16
CA MET A 520 -26.41 49.26 13.98
C MET A 520 -27.12 48.92 12.65
N LYS A 521 -27.88 47.82 12.58
CA LYS A 521 -28.68 47.47 11.40
C LYS A 521 -29.88 48.38 11.15
N CYS A 522 -30.35 49.12 12.15
CA CYS A 522 -31.41 50.12 11.95
C CYS A 522 -30.91 51.38 11.22
N THR A 523 -29.61 51.70 11.29
CA THR A 523 -29.03 52.92 10.69
C THR A 523 -28.68 52.79 9.21
N ASP A 524 -28.44 51.58 8.69
CA ASP A 524 -28.04 51.39 7.28
C ASP A 524 -29.22 51.26 6.30
N SER A 525 -30.47 51.33 6.79
CA SER A 525 -31.66 51.22 5.94
C SER A 525 -32.15 52.55 5.33
N GLN A 526 -31.36 53.64 5.42
CA GLN A 526 -31.64 54.92 4.76
C GLN A 526 -30.38 55.61 4.19
N LEU A 527 -29.57 54.85 3.43
CA LEU A 527 -28.66 55.39 2.42
C LEU A 527 -29.09 54.95 1.02
#